data_AF-A0A0S1X8G0-F1
#
_entry.id   AF-A0A0S1X8G0-F1
#
_cell.length_a   1.000
_cell.length_b   1.000
_cell.length_c   1.000
_cell.angle_alpha   90.00
_cell.angle_beta   90.00
_cell.angle_gamma   90.00
#
_symmetry.space_group_name_H-M   'P 1'
#
loop_
_entity.id
_entity.type
_entity.pdbx_description
1 polymer ?
#
loop_
_entity_poly.entity_id
_entity_poly.type
_entity_poly.pdbx_seq_one_letter_code
_entity_poly.pdbx_strand_id
1 'polypeptide(L)'
;MDEKLVESIVRRTIDTAEARLRKYAFTPAGEKRPERKPLAKLSEEIESFLRTRENKLLVLYGLRGVGKTTMLAQTYFKLLPQIPRERLVYVSLDKLRSLGINLNDFIQAYERLLGERVEEFSQPTFLFIDEAPTMIRTLASR
;
A
#
# COMPACT_ATOMS: atom_id res chain seq x y z
N MET A 1 -8.89 7.14 -20.82
CA MET A 1 -9.23 8.04 -19.69
C MET A 1 -8.21 9.17 -19.69
N ASP A 2 -8.60 10.39 -19.35
CA ASP A 2 -7.69 11.55 -19.35
C ASP A 2 -6.52 11.31 -18.38
N GLU A 3 -5.30 11.41 -18.89
CA GLU A 3 -4.06 11.19 -18.13
C GLU A 3 -3.94 12.14 -16.93
N LYS A 4 -4.33 13.41 -17.10
CA LYS A 4 -4.32 14.41 -16.02
C LYS A 4 -5.29 14.06 -14.90
N LEU A 5 -6.41 13.43 -15.25
CA LEU A 5 -7.38 12.94 -14.28
C LEU A 5 -6.78 11.82 -13.42
N VAL A 6 -6.08 10.87 -14.02
CA VAL A 6 -5.44 9.76 -13.29
C VAL A 6 -4.35 10.30 -12.34
N GLU A 7 -3.52 11.21 -12.81
CA GLU A 7 -2.48 11.83 -11.98
C GLU A 7 -3.09 12.59 -10.78
N SER A 8 -4.16 13.35 -10.99
CA SER A 8 -4.90 14.01 -9.90
C SER A 8 -5.46 13.00 -8.88
N ILE A 9 -5.90 11.84 -9.33
CA ILE A 9 -6.36 10.75 -8.46
C ILE A 9 -5.21 10.12 -7.66
N VAL A 10 -4.03 9.95 -8.27
CA VAL A 10 -2.82 9.50 -7.56
C VAL A 10 -2.44 10.50 -6.47
N ARG A 11 -2.34 11.80 -6.81
CA ARG A 11 -2.06 12.89 -5.84
C ARG A 11 -3.04 12.87 -4.68
N ARG A 12 -4.34 12.85 -4.99
CA ARG A 12 -5.39 12.77 -3.96
C ARG A 12 -5.27 11.53 -3.09
N THR A 13 -4.83 10.41 -3.65
CA THR A 13 -4.64 9.16 -2.91
C THR A 13 -3.52 9.29 -1.89
N ILE A 14 -2.39 9.87 -2.27
CA ILE A 14 -1.27 10.21 -1.37
C ILE A 14 -1.72 11.22 -0.30
N ASP A 15 -2.42 12.28 -0.72
CA ASP A 15 -2.87 13.39 0.14
C ASP A 15 -3.95 13.00 1.15
N THR A 16 -4.65 11.89 0.92
CA THR A 16 -5.73 11.44 1.81
C THR A 16 -5.45 10.11 2.50
N ALA A 17 -4.34 9.44 2.19
CA ALA A 17 -3.98 8.13 2.75
C ALA A 17 -4.00 8.13 4.28
N GLU A 18 -3.32 9.07 4.93
CA GLU A 18 -3.25 9.17 6.38
C GLU A 18 -4.65 9.26 7.02
N ALA A 19 -5.46 10.23 6.58
CA ALA A 19 -6.81 10.44 7.10
C ALA A 19 -7.70 9.20 6.89
N ARG A 20 -7.59 8.53 5.74
CA ARG A 20 -8.33 7.30 5.43
C ARG A 20 -7.92 6.14 6.31
N LEU A 21 -6.62 5.98 6.54
CA LEU A 21 -6.06 4.84 7.28
C LEU A 21 -6.19 5.00 8.79
N ARG A 22 -6.28 6.24 9.29
CA ARG A 22 -6.30 6.54 10.72
C ARG A 22 -7.35 5.73 11.49
N LYS A 23 -8.56 5.58 10.96
CA LYS A 23 -9.65 4.82 11.60
C LYS A 23 -9.34 3.34 11.81
N TYR A 24 -8.42 2.76 11.03
CA TYR A 24 -8.02 1.36 11.14
C TYR A 24 -6.84 1.14 12.08
N ALA A 25 -5.98 2.14 12.25
CA ALA A 25 -4.80 2.06 13.11
C ALA A 25 -5.02 2.64 14.51
N PHE A 26 -5.96 3.58 14.67
CA PHE A 26 -6.20 4.30 15.90
C PHE A 26 -7.67 4.21 16.36
N THR A 27 -7.90 4.41 17.65
CA THR A 27 -9.21 4.62 18.25
C THR A 27 -9.70 6.05 17.96
N PRO A 28 -10.99 6.37 18.14
CA PRO A 28 -11.48 7.74 18.06
C PRO A 28 -10.76 8.71 19.02
N ALA A 29 -10.29 8.21 20.17
CA ALA A 29 -9.50 8.97 21.13
C ALA A 29 -8.03 9.19 20.69
N GLY A 30 -7.61 8.60 19.55
CA GLY A 30 -6.25 8.73 19.02
C GLY A 30 -5.26 7.68 19.53
N GLU A 31 -5.71 6.71 20.33
CA GLU A 31 -4.86 5.64 20.85
C GLU A 31 -4.58 4.60 19.77
N LYS A 32 -3.36 4.05 19.72
CA LYS A 32 -3.03 2.96 18.78
C LYS A 32 -3.86 1.72 19.11
N ARG A 33 -4.46 1.12 18.09
CA ARG A 33 -5.12 -0.18 18.23
C ARG A 33 -4.07 -1.28 18.46
N PRO A 34 -4.40 -2.34 19.23
CA PRO A 34 -3.48 -3.44 19.49
C PRO A 34 -2.92 -4.06 18.20
N GLU A 35 -1.63 -4.38 18.24
CA GLU A 35 -0.95 -5.08 17.16
C GLU A 35 -1.19 -6.59 17.27
N ARG A 36 -1.31 -7.28 16.12
CA ARG A 36 -1.52 -8.73 16.07
C ARG A 36 -0.18 -9.43 15.80
N LYS A 37 -0.01 -10.67 16.28
CA LYS A 37 1.22 -11.46 16.06
C LYS A 37 1.71 -11.50 14.59
N PRO A 38 0.84 -11.66 13.57
CA PRO A 38 1.29 -11.63 12.17
C PRO A 38 1.92 -10.31 11.72
N LEU A 39 1.66 -9.20 12.44
CA LEU A 39 2.29 -7.91 12.17
C LEU A 39 3.78 -7.93 12.48
N ALA A 40 4.23 -8.71 13.46
CA ALA A 40 5.66 -8.84 13.79
C ALA A 40 6.45 -9.38 12.58
N LYS A 41 5.97 -10.47 11.98
CA LYS A 41 6.58 -11.05 10.78
C LYS A 41 6.56 -10.07 9.59
N LEU A 42 5.47 -9.33 9.42
CA LEU A 42 5.41 -8.28 8.39
C LEU A 42 6.45 -7.18 8.66
N SER A 43 6.63 -6.76 9.91
CA SER A 43 7.64 -5.78 10.29
C SER A 43 9.07 -6.28 10.02
N GLU A 44 9.37 -7.55 10.30
CA GLU A 44 10.67 -8.15 9.99
C GLU A 44 11.00 -8.11 8.49
N GLU A 45 10.02 -8.41 7.63
CA GLU A 45 10.20 -8.34 6.17
C GLU A 45 10.44 -6.91 5.67
N ILE A 46 9.72 -5.95 6.26
CA ILE A 46 9.88 -4.52 5.96
C ILE A 46 11.25 -4.03 6.38
N GLU A 47 11.69 -4.36 7.59
CA GLU A 47 13.02 -4.00 8.06
C GLU A 47 14.12 -4.65 7.22
N SER A 48 13.93 -5.90 6.80
CA SER A 48 14.81 -6.57 5.85
C SER A 48 14.90 -5.78 4.55
N PHE A 49 13.78 -5.38 3.95
CA PHE A 49 13.75 -4.55 2.75
C PHE A 49 14.48 -3.21 2.96
N LEU A 50 14.25 -2.53 4.07
CA LEU A 50 14.91 -1.25 4.36
C LEU A 50 16.43 -1.37 4.43
N ARG A 51 16.94 -2.53 4.90
CA ARG A 51 18.38 -2.84 4.96
C ARG A 51 18.97 -3.28 3.62
N THR A 52 18.33 -4.23 2.93
CA THR A 52 18.90 -4.88 1.74
C THR A 52 18.56 -4.16 0.44
N ARG A 53 17.48 -3.38 0.42
CA ARG A 53 16.88 -2.76 -0.78
C ARG A 53 16.43 -3.76 -1.85
N GLU A 54 16.29 -5.04 -1.49
CA GLU A 54 15.75 -6.06 -2.39
C GLU A 54 14.23 -5.92 -2.51
N ASN A 55 13.72 -5.78 -3.73
CA ASN A 55 12.28 -5.65 -3.97
C ASN A 55 11.50 -6.86 -3.41
N LYS A 56 10.42 -6.59 -2.67
CA LYS A 56 9.56 -7.63 -2.05
C LYS A 56 8.10 -7.47 -2.45
N LEU A 57 7.44 -8.60 -2.71
CA LEU A 57 5.97 -8.70 -2.79
C LEU A 57 5.45 -9.46 -1.56
N LEU A 58 4.70 -8.77 -0.71
CA LEU A 58 4.11 -9.35 0.50
C LEU A 58 2.60 -9.48 0.34
N VAL A 59 2.09 -10.71 0.42
CA VAL A 59 0.67 -11.00 0.25
C VAL A 59 0.03 -11.33 1.60
N LEU A 60 -0.87 -10.48 2.06
CA LEU A 60 -1.69 -10.72 3.24
C LEU A 60 -2.97 -11.47 2.85
N TYR A 61 -3.04 -12.76 3.19
CA TYR A 61 -4.23 -13.59 2.95
C TYR A 61 -5.05 -13.82 4.22
N GLY A 62 -6.32 -14.18 4.05
CA GLY A 62 -7.24 -14.51 5.15
C GLY A 62 -8.67 -14.04 4.91
N LEU A 63 -9.61 -14.48 5.75
CA LEU A 63 -11.03 -14.16 5.62
C LEU A 63 -11.34 -12.65 5.77
N ARG A 64 -12.55 -12.23 5.40
CA ARG A 64 -13.02 -10.86 5.65
C ARG A 64 -13.05 -10.62 7.17
N GLY A 65 -12.69 -9.41 7.61
CA GLY A 65 -12.70 -9.05 9.03
C GLY A 65 -11.50 -9.50 9.87
N VAL A 66 -10.55 -10.26 9.30
CA VAL A 66 -9.33 -10.71 10.03
C VAL A 66 -8.30 -9.60 10.27
N GLY A 67 -8.61 -8.35 9.93
CA GLY A 67 -7.75 -7.20 10.23
C GLY A 67 -6.62 -6.92 9.22
N LYS A 68 -6.73 -7.39 7.97
CA LYS A 68 -5.72 -7.11 6.92
C LYS A 68 -5.53 -5.61 6.67
N THR A 69 -6.62 -4.88 6.44
CA THR A 69 -6.59 -3.41 6.29
C THR A 69 -6.03 -2.74 7.55
N THR A 70 -6.33 -3.25 8.74
CA THR A 70 -5.73 -2.75 10.00
C THR A 70 -4.22 -2.94 10.00
N MET A 71 -3.71 -4.09 9.58
CA MET A 71 -2.27 -4.32 9.47
C MET A 71 -1.62 -3.39 8.44
N LEU A 72 -2.22 -3.22 7.26
CA LEU A 72 -1.73 -2.25 6.25
C LEU A 72 -1.67 -0.83 6.83
N ALA A 73 -2.71 -0.40 7.54
CA ALA A 73 -2.77 0.91 8.19
C ALA A 73 -1.69 1.05 9.27
N GLN A 74 -1.55 0.08 10.17
CA GLN A 74 -0.54 0.09 11.23
C GLN A 74 0.87 0.17 10.63
N THR A 75 1.14 -0.60 9.57
CA THR A 75 2.40 -0.53 8.83
C THR A 75 2.65 0.83 8.20
N TYR A 76 1.64 1.40 7.52
CA TYR A 76 1.73 2.74 6.94
C TYR A 76 2.17 3.77 7.98
N PHE A 77 1.53 3.79 9.15
CA PHE A 77 1.86 4.73 10.22
C PHE A 77 3.21 4.48 10.90
N LYS A 78 3.72 3.24 10.89
CA LYS A 78 5.09 2.94 11.34
C LYS A 78 6.15 3.51 10.39
N LEU A 79 5.85 3.52 9.08
CA LEU A 79 6.77 4.00 8.03
C LEU A 79 6.67 5.50 7.78
N LEU A 80 5.52 6.12 8.05
CA LEU A 80 5.27 7.55 7.85
C LEU A 80 6.36 8.50 8.40
N PRO A 81 6.94 8.30 9.59
CA PRO A 81 8.01 9.17 10.08
C PRO A 81 9.39 8.91 9.43
N GLN A 82 9.55 7.84 8.64
CA GLN A 82 10.83 7.39 8.10
C GLN A 82 10.91 7.54 6.57
N ILE A 83 9.77 7.52 5.88
CA ILE A 83 9.67 7.46 4.43
C ILE A 83 8.91 8.70 3.94
N PRO A 84 9.37 9.37 2.87
CA PRO A 84 8.64 10.48 2.25
C PRO A 84 7.21 10.06 1.92
N ARG A 85 6.26 10.95 2.17
CA ARG A 85 4.83 10.65 2.07
C ARG A 85 4.43 10.20 0.67
N GLU A 86 5.00 10.82 -0.35
CA GLU A 86 4.83 10.50 -1.76
C GLU A 86 5.28 9.07 -2.10
N ARG A 87 6.14 8.46 -1.27
CA ARG A 87 6.61 7.07 -1.41
C ARG A 87 5.84 6.06 -0.55
N LEU A 88 4.78 6.51 0.12
CA LEU A 88 3.84 5.67 0.87
C LEU A 88 2.46 5.74 0.23
N VAL A 89 2.20 4.88 -0.74
CA VAL A 89 0.97 4.90 -1.52
C VAL A 89 0.01 3.83 -1.03
N TYR A 90 -1.19 4.21 -0.59
CA TYR A 90 -2.27 3.27 -0.27
C TYR A 90 -3.41 3.38 -1.27
N VAL A 91 -3.80 2.27 -1.90
CA VAL A 91 -4.87 2.25 -2.88
C VAL A 91 -5.77 1.02 -2.69
N SER A 92 -7.09 1.22 -2.79
CA SER A 92 -8.06 0.11 -2.89
C SER A 92 -8.33 -0.18 -4.37
N LEU A 93 -8.20 -1.45 -4.78
CA LEU A 93 -8.49 -1.84 -6.17
C LEU A 93 -9.96 -1.68 -6.53
N ASP A 94 -10.88 -1.92 -5.58
CA ASP A 94 -12.30 -1.71 -5.82
C ASP A 94 -12.61 -0.22 -6.01
N LYS A 95 -11.89 0.66 -5.30
CA LYS A 95 -12.00 2.10 -5.54
C LYS A 95 -11.51 2.48 -6.94
N LEU A 96 -10.38 1.95 -7.40
CA LEU A 96 -9.89 2.19 -8.77
C LEU A 96 -10.88 1.69 -9.81
N ARG A 97 -11.40 0.47 -9.65
CA ARG A 97 -12.41 -0.11 -10.54
C ARG A 97 -13.67 0.75 -10.63
N SER A 98 -14.16 1.28 -9.49
CA SER A 98 -15.33 2.17 -9.45
C SER A 98 -15.13 3.47 -10.23
N LEU A 99 -13.88 3.87 -10.47
CA LEU A 99 -13.49 5.05 -11.23
C LEU A 99 -13.12 4.72 -12.69
N GLY A 100 -13.25 3.45 -13.11
CA GLY A 100 -12.83 3.01 -14.45
C GLY A 100 -11.32 2.96 -14.65
N ILE A 101 -10.54 2.91 -13.55
CA ILE A 101 -9.08 2.92 -13.56
C ILE A 101 -8.58 1.51 -13.28
N ASN A 102 -7.67 1.01 -14.11
CA ASN A 102 -6.97 -0.23 -13.81
C ASN A 102 -5.67 0.06 -13.01
N LEU A 103 -5.10 -0.96 -12.38
CA LEU A 103 -3.90 -0.78 -11.56
C LEU A 103 -2.68 -0.30 -12.38
N ASN A 104 -2.56 -0.71 -13.64
CA ASN A 104 -1.46 -0.31 -14.51
C ASN A 104 -1.53 1.20 -14.83
N ASP A 105 -2.71 1.73 -15.15
CA ASP A 105 -2.91 3.16 -15.38
C ASP A 105 -2.51 3.99 -14.15
N PHE A 106 -2.87 3.50 -12.95
CA PHE A 106 -2.51 4.13 -11.69
C PHE A 106 -0.99 4.11 -11.45
N ILE A 107 -0.33 2.96 -11.68
CA ILE A 107 1.12 2.83 -11.52
C ILE A 107 1.86 3.76 -12.49
N GLN A 108 1.48 3.78 -13.77
CA GLN A 108 2.14 4.67 -14.75
C GLN A 108 1.97 6.15 -14.41
N ALA A 109 0.79 6.55 -13.93
CA ALA A 109 0.58 7.92 -13.47
C ALA A 109 1.42 8.24 -12.22
N TYR A 110 1.63 7.26 -11.35
CA TYR A 110 2.49 7.40 -10.18
C TYR A 110 3.98 7.50 -10.54
N GLU A 111 4.46 6.70 -11.49
CA GLU A 111 5.83 6.82 -12.03
C GLU A 111 6.10 8.21 -12.61
N ARG A 112 5.17 8.71 -13.43
CA ARG A 112 5.26 10.08 -13.99
C ARG A 112 5.29 11.14 -12.90
N LEU A 113 4.50 10.98 -11.85
CA LEU A 113 4.46 11.89 -10.71
C LEU A 113 5.79 11.93 -9.95
N LEU A 114 6.45 10.78 -9.80
CA LEU A 114 7.76 10.69 -9.15
C LEU A 114 8.94 11.03 -10.07
N GLY A 115 8.74 10.94 -11.39
CA GLY A 115 9.83 11.03 -12.37
C GLY A 115 10.77 9.82 -12.33
N GLU A 116 10.32 8.70 -11.78
CA GLU A 116 11.09 7.44 -11.64
C GLU A 116 10.24 6.27 -12.14
N ARG A 117 10.87 5.28 -12.75
CA ARG A 117 10.21 3.99 -13.03
C ARG A 117 10.23 3.09 -11.80
N VAL A 118 9.23 2.24 -11.64
CA VAL A 118 9.11 1.34 -10.49
C VAL A 118 10.35 0.44 -10.34
N GLU A 119 10.94 0.00 -11.45
CA GLU A 119 12.15 -0.84 -11.45
C GLU A 119 13.42 -0.09 -11.02
N GLU A 120 13.38 1.25 -11.03
CA GLU A 120 14.51 2.14 -10.84
C GLU A 120 14.35 3.05 -9.61
N PHE A 121 13.41 2.74 -8.71
CA PHE A 121 13.15 3.59 -7.55
C PHE A 121 14.41 3.81 -6.70
N SER A 122 14.80 5.07 -6.58
CA SER A 122 16.04 5.48 -5.91
C SER A 122 15.96 5.41 -4.37
N GLN A 123 14.73 5.38 -3.85
CA GLN A 123 14.45 5.35 -2.42
C GLN A 123 13.40 4.29 -2.08
N PRO A 124 13.36 3.81 -0.83
CA PRO A 124 12.37 2.82 -0.41
C PRO A 124 10.96 3.36 -0.66
N THR A 125 10.17 2.58 -1.39
CA THR A 125 8.84 2.95 -1.84
C THR A 125 7.88 1.82 -1.52
N PHE A 126 6.75 2.14 -0.89
CA PHE A 126 5.77 1.17 -0.43
C PHE A 126 4.43 1.42 -1.13
N LEU A 127 3.96 0.41 -1.86
CA LEU A 127 2.64 0.39 -2.47
C LEU A 127 1.74 -0.59 -1.70
N PHE A 128 0.83 -0.05 -0.89
CA PHE A 128 -0.18 -0.80 -0.16
C PHE A 128 -1.43 -0.95 -1.03
N ILE A 129 -1.71 -2.18 -1.45
CA ILE A 129 -2.88 -2.51 -2.27
C ILE A 129 -3.90 -3.23 -1.39
N ASP A 130 -5.06 -2.62 -1.21
CA ASP A 130 -6.18 -3.19 -0.45
C ASP A 130 -7.28 -3.70 -1.40
N GLU A 131 -8.11 -4.60 -0.87
CA GLU A 131 -9.23 -5.21 -1.61
C GLU A 131 -8.77 -5.86 -2.93
N ALA A 132 -7.54 -6.37 -2.95
CA ALA A 132 -7.12 -7.28 -3.98
C ALA A 132 -7.95 -8.57 -3.88
N PRO A 133 -8.53 -9.07 -4.98
CA PRO A 133 -9.15 -10.38 -4.98
C PRO A 133 -8.12 -11.38 -4.47
N THR A 134 -8.51 -12.27 -3.55
CA THR A 134 -7.66 -13.39 -3.13
C THR A 134 -7.23 -14.17 -4.36
N MET A 135 -6.00 -13.95 -4.84
CA MET A 135 -5.45 -14.66 -5.98
C MET A 135 -4.95 -16.02 -5.48
N ILE A 136 -5.85 -17.01 -5.45
CA ILE A 136 -5.44 -18.41 -5.33
C ILE A 136 -5.03 -18.85 -6.73
N ARG A 137 -3.74 -18.75 -7.06
CA ARG A 137 -3.18 -19.43 -8.22
C ARG A 137 -2.22 -20.49 -7.73
N THR A 138 -2.66 -21.75 -7.77
CA THR A 138 -1.76 -22.91 -7.70
C THR A 138 -0.94 -22.92 -8.99
N LEU A 139 0.30 -22.48 -8.93
CA LEU A 139 1.28 -22.80 -9.98
C LEU A 139 1.86 -24.17 -9.62
N ALA A 140 1.23 -25.23 -10.12
CA ALA A 140 1.94 -26.48 -10.31
C ALA A 140 2.89 -26.26 -11.50
N SER A 141 4.19 -26.15 -11.20
CA SER A 141 5.23 -26.24 -12.23
C SER A 141 5.14 -27.63 -12.85
N ARG A 142 4.89 -27.68 -14.16
CA ARG A 142 5.38 -28.77 -15.01
C ARG A 142 6.80 -28.45 -15.43
#